data_AF-A0A847LNQ5-F1
#
_entry.id   AF-A0A847LNQ5-F1
#
_cell.length_a   1.000
_cell.length_b   1.000
_cell.length_c   1.000
_cell.angle_alpha   90.00
_cell.angle_beta   90.00
_cell.angle_gamma   90.00
#
_symmetry.space_group_name_H-M   'P 1'
#
loop_
_entity.id
_entity.type
_entity.pdbx_description
1 polymer ?
#
loop_
_entity_poly.entity_id
_entity_poly.type
_entity_poly.pdbx_seq_one_letter_code
_entity_poly.pdbx_strand_id
1 'polypeptide(L)' 'MDYSNLIKRLRGKLILSQTELANLLGVSFSSVNRWENGKHEPTIKIKRKLNELFLKYKIIVEREG' A
#
# COMPACT_ATOMS: atom_id res chain seq x y z
N MET A 1 11.00 -3.46 4.55
CA MET A 1 9.77 -3.77 3.79
C MET A 1 9.53 -2.64 2.83
N ASP A 2 9.63 -2.87 1.53
CA ASP A 2 9.46 -1.83 0.52
C ASP A 2 7.98 -1.49 0.33
N TYR A 3 7.46 -0.55 1.14
CA TYR A 3 6.06 -0.12 1.06
C TYR A 3 5.72 0.51 -0.29
N SER A 4 6.67 1.19 -0.93
CA SER A 4 6.44 1.83 -2.23
C SER A 4 6.05 0.79 -3.28
N ASN A 5 6.84 -0.29 -3.39
CA ASN A 5 6.55 -1.38 -4.32
C ASN A 5 5.35 -2.23 -3.88
N LEU A 6 5.21 -2.55 -2.60
CA LEU A 6 4.09 -3.37 -2.12
C LEU A 6 2.73 -2.70 -2.31
N ILE A 7 2.64 -1.39 -2.06
CA ILE A 7 1.42 -0.61 -2.27
C ILE A 7 1.06 -0.56 -3.76
N LYS A 8 2.03 -0.33 -4.65
CA LYS A 8 1.80 -0.39 -6.11
C LYS A 8 1.30 -1.76 -6.56
N ARG A 9 1.90 -2.84 -6.04
CA ARG A 9 1.49 -4.22 -6.37
C ARG A 9 0.09 -4.52 -5.89
N LEU A 10 -0.26 -4.13 -4.65
CA LEU A 10 -1.61 -4.24 -4.13
C LEU A 10 -2.60 -3.47 -5.00
N ARG A 11 -2.28 -2.23 -5.35
CA ARG A 11 -3.12 -1.38 -6.20
C ARG A 11 -3.37 -2.00 -7.57
N GLY A 12 -2.32 -2.50 -8.22
CA GLY A 12 -2.43 -3.21 -9.50
C GLY A 12 -3.23 -4.51 -9.38
N LYS A 13 -3.06 -5.27 -8.30
CA LYS A 13 -3.81 -6.51 -8.03
C LYS A 13 -5.31 -6.27 -7.88
N LEU A 14 -5.70 -5.11 -7.34
CA LEU A 14 -7.09 -4.70 -7.15
C LEU A 14 -7.65 -3.89 -8.32
N ILE A 15 -6.84 -3.56 -9.32
CA ILE A 15 -7.21 -2.71 -10.47
C ILE A 15 -7.77 -1.36 -9.99
N LEU A 16 -7.05 -0.71 -9.07
CA LEU A 16 -7.44 0.59 -8.52
C LEU A 16 -6.53 1.72 -9.02
N SER A 17 -7.09 2.91 -9.14
CA SER A 17 -6.33 4.16 -9.13
C SER A 17 -5.76 4.47 -7.74
N GLN A 18 -4.81 5.41 -7.67
CA GLN A 18 -4.30 5.87 -6.38
C GLN A 18 -5.39 6.51 -5.50
N THR A 19 -6.37 7.17 -6.13
CA THR A 19 -7.51 7.80 -5.45
C THR A 19 -8.43 6.74 -4.85
N GLU A 20 -8.76 5.67 -5.59
CA GLU A 20 -9.61 4.60 -5.08
C GLU A 20 -8.92 3.81 -3.96
N LEU A 21 -7.61 3.59 -4.07
CA LEU A 21 -6.85 3.01 -2.96
C LEU A 21 -6.84 3.92 -1.73
N ALA A 22 -6.72 5.24 -1.93
CA ALA A 22 -6.79 6.21 -0.84
C ALA A 22 -8.16 6.17 -0.14
N ASN A 23 -9.25 6.11 -0.92
CA ASN A 23 -10.61 5.95 -0.40
C ASN A 23 -10.77 4.64 0.38
N LEU A 24 -10.25 3.53 -0.15
CA LEU A 24 -10.26 2.22 0.52
C LEU A 24 -9.55 2.27 1.88
N LEU A 25 -8.42 2.97 1.96
CA LEU A 25 -7.62 3.08 3.18
C LEU A 25 -8.13 4.17 4.14
N GLY A 26 -9.00 5.06 3.67
CA GLY A 26 -9.51 6.23 4.41
C GLY A 26 -8.45 7.31 4.60
N VAL A 27 -7.67 7.60 3.55
CA VAL A 27 -6.60 8.62 3.55
C VAL A 27 -6.71 9.51 2.31
N SER A 28 -5.91 10.58 2.24
CA SER A 28 -5.85 11.41 1.04
C SER A 28 -5.10 10.73 -0.11
N PHE A 29 -5.48 11.05 -1.35
CA PHE A 29 -4.72 10.69 -2.55
C PHE A 29 -3.23 11.04 -2.42
N SER A 30 -2.93 12.24 -1.90
CA SER A 30 -1.56 12.73 -1.72
C SER A 30 -0.72 11.84 -0.79
N SER A 31 -1.34 11.13 0.14
CA SER A 31 -0.66 10.17 1.02
C SER A 31 -0.22 8.94 0.21
N VAL A 32 -1.14 8.34 -0.55
CA VAL A 32 -0.83 7.18 -1.42
C VAL A 32 0.23 7.55 -2.46
N ASN A 33 0.11 8.71 -3.10
CA ASN A 33 1.09 9.19 -4.07
C ASN A 33 2.50 9.32 -3.46
N ARG A 34 2.63 9.86 -2.24
CA ARG A 34 3.94 9.96 -1.57
C ARG A 34 4.51 8.59 -1.20
N TRP A 35 3.68 7.63 -0.79
CA TRP A 35 4.14 6.28 -0.46
C TRP A 35 4.63 5.53 -1.70
N GLU A 36 3.87 5.55 -2.80
CA GLU A 36 4.25 4.90 -4.06
C GLU A 36 5.47 5.56 -4.74
N ASN A 37 5.80 6.80 -4.39
CA ASN A 37 7.02 7.46 -4.87
C ASN A 37 8.18 7.39 -3.88
N GLY A 38 8.05 6.59 -2.80
CA GLY A 38 9.08 6.43 -1.78
C GLY A 38 9.41 7.71 -1.01
N LYS A 39 8.56 8.74 -1.11
CA LYS A 39 8.80 10.04 -0.46
C LYS A 39 8.49 9.99 1.02
N HIS A 40 7.54 9.16 1.44
CA HIS A 40 7.10 8.99 2.83
C HIS A 40 6.67 7.54 3.04
N GLU A 41 6.55 7.12 4.30
CA GLU A 41 5.95 5.83 4.66
C GLU A 41 4.53 5.99 5.26
N PRO A 42 3.69 4.93 5.22
CA PRO A 42 2.41 4.93 5.92
C PRO A 42 2.59 4.97 7.44
N THR A 43 1.62 5.54 8.15
CA THR A 43 1.59 5.50 9.62
C THR A 43 1.33 4.08 10.13
N ILE A 44 1.62 3.78 11.40
CA ILE A 44 1.39 2.45 12.00
C ILE A 44 -0.05 1.98 11.80
N LYS A 45 -1.04 2.87 11.96
CA LYS A 45 -2.46 2.58 11.74
C LYS A 45 -2.72 2.09 10.30
N ILE A 46 -2.10 2.73 9.30
CA ILE A 46 -2.26 2.33 7.89
C ILE A 46 -1.43 1.09 7.58
N LYS A 47 -0.24 0.94 8.16
CA LYS A 47 0.60 -0.27 8.02
C LYS A 47 -0.18 -1.53 8.45
N ARG A 48 -0.96 -1.46 9.53
CA ARG A 48 -1.85 -2.57 9.96
C ARG A 48 -2.91 -2.92 8.89
N LYS A 49 -3.64 -1.93 8.39
CA LYS A 49 -4.62 -2.13 7.30
C LYS A 49 -3.98 -2.71 6.03
N LEU A 50 -2.83 -2.16 5.65
CA LEU A 50 -2.09 -2.63 4.48
C LEU A 50 -1.62 -4.07 4.66
N ASN A 51 -1.16 -4.45 5.85
CA ASN A 51 -0.74 -5.82 6.14
C ASN A 51 -1.90 -6.82 5.99
N GLU A 52 -3.09 -6.48 6.48
CA GLU A 52 -4.30 -7.30 6.28
C GLU A 52 -4.61 -7.50 4.79
N LEU A 53 -4.53 -6.43 3.99
CA LEU A 53 -4.72 -6.48 2.55
C LEU A 53 -3.62 -7.29 1.85
N PHE A 54 -2.35 -7.11 2.22
CA PHE A 54 -1.24 -7.84 1.64
C PHE A 54 -1.38 -9.35 1.88
N LEU A 55 -1.75 -9.77 3.10
CA LEU A 55 -2.03 -11.17 3.42
C LEU A 55 -3.23 -11.69 2.63
N LYS A 56 -4.35 -10.95 2.62
CA LYS A 56 -5.58 -11.33 1.91
C LYS A 56 -5.34 -11.56 0.41
N TYR A 57 -4.55 -10.70 -0.22
CA TYR A 57 -4.29 -10.76 -1.66
C TYR A 57 -2.97 -11.44 -2.03
N LYS A 58 -2.30 -12.07 -1.05
CA LYS A 58 -1.03 -12.79 -1.21
C LYS A 58 0.03 -11.93 -1.93
N ILE A 59 0.10 -10.65 -1.58
CA ILE A 59 1.15 -9.75 -2.09
C ILE A 59 2.47 -10.22 -1.46
N ILE A 60 3.33 -10.83 -2.28
CA ILE A 60 4.60 -11.40 -1.84
C ILE A 60 5.41 -10.30 -1.15
N VAL A 61 5.57 -10.44 0.15
CA VAL A 61 6.61 -9.74 0.91
C VAL A 61 7.78 -10.71 0.86
N GLU A 62 8.74 -10.49 -0.03
CA GLU A 62 10.00 -11.20 0.07
C GLU A 62 10.57 -10.86 1.45
N ARG A 63 10.53 -11.83 2.38
CA ARG A 63 11.38 -11.77 3.55
C ARG A 63 12.77 -12.04 3.00
N GLU A 64 13.61 -11.02 2.98
CA GLU A 64 15.05 -11.27 2.94
C GLU A 64 15.34 -12.28 4.06
N GLY A 65 15.96 -13.39 3.66
CA GLY A 65 16.29 -14.52 4.53
C GLY A 65 17.31 -14.17 5.61
#